data_AF-A0A7S1S9H0-F1
#
_entry.id   AF-A0A7S1S9H0-F1
#
_cell.length_a   1.000
_cell.length_b   1.000
_cell.length_c   1.000
_cell.angle_alpha   90.00
_cell.angle_beta   90.00
_cell.angle_gamma   90.00
#
_symmetry.space_group_name_H-M   'P 1'
#
loop_
_entity.id
_entity.type
_entity.pdbx_description
1 polymer ?
#
loop_
_entity_poly.entity_id
_entity_poly.type
_entity_poly.pdbx_seq_one_letter_code
_entity_poly.pdbx_strand_id
1 'polypeptide(L)'
;AAGELIAETPQGGEVQAGIHFLGHYGVAKVAGLSVAFLSGRWREDLFSGSAAAPGETAPGAEAGTGPSWEELRAAEKLAEIGRKELFVDGCHYTPLAVERLLEEIADSAGVDLLLTSEWPTGCLRGVPKEARQDLDKAALQRCSSQAVAEIAASAEPKYHAVGLASVFWRRPPWKHVHRGEVVQSTGELRCGACRMVALGAA
;
A
#
# COMPACT_ATOMS: atom_id res chain seq x y z
N ALA A 1 -18.34 14.75 -1.50
CA ALA A 1 -17.24 15.31 -0.70
C ALA A 1 -15.87 14.72 -1.09
N ALA A 2 -15.40 13.59 -0.53
CA ALA A 2 -14.06 13.08 -0.88
C ALA A 2 -13.95 12.55 -2.33
N GLY A 3 -14.98 11.83 -2.82
CA GLY A 3 -14.96 11.28 -4.18
C GLY A 3 -15.00 12.34 -5.31
N GLU A 4 -15.65 13.48 -5.08
CA GLU A 4 -15.72 14.59 -6.05
C GLU A 4 -14.36 15.29 -6.18
N LEU A 5 -13.71 15.57 -5.05
CA LEU A 5 -12.37 16.16 -5.02
C LEU A 5 -11.34 15.30 -5.77
N ILE A 6 -11.45 13.99 -5.58
CA ILE A 6 -10.58 12.99 -6.18
C ILE A 6 -10.75 12.97 -7.71
N ALA A 7 -11.99 13.07 -8.21
CA ALA A 7 -12.27 13.10 -9.64
C ALA A 7 -11.84 14.42 -10.31
N GLU A 8 -11.97 15.55 -9.61
CA GLU A 8 -11.64 16.87 -10.15
C GLU A 8 -10.12 17.14 -10.18
N THR A 9 -9.37 16.59 -9.22
CA THR A 9 -7.93 16.89 -9.07
C THR A 9 -7.10 15.63 -8.83
N PRO A 10 -7.01 14.69 -9.81
CA PRO A 10 -6.35 13.40 -9.61
C PRO A 10 -4.85 13.50 -9.33
N GLN A 11 -4.19 14.56 -9.82
CA GLN A 11 -2.77 14.86 -9.58
C GLN A 11 -2.51 15.61 -8.25
N GLY A 12 -3.57 15.90 -7.49
CA GLY A 12 -3.47 16.72 -6.29
C GLY A 12 -3.52 18.22 -6.58
N GLY A 13 -3.79 18.99 -5.53
CA GLY A 13 -3.98 20.43 -5.59
C GLY A 13 -4.45 21.01 -4.27
N GLU A 14 -4.51 22.33 -4.20
CA GLU A 14 -5.10 23.01 -3.05
C GLU A 14 -6.63 22.88 -3.10
N VAL A 15 -7.20 22.30 -2.05
CA VAL A 15 -8.64 22.08 -1.91
C VAL A 15 -9.31 23.31 -1.32
N GLN A 16 -8.64 23.90 -0.35
CA GLN A 16 -9.01 25.13 0.35
C GLN A 16 -7.73 25.71 0.96
N ALA A 17 -7.79 26.98 1.39
CA ALA A 17 -6.62 27.70 1.91
C ALA A 17 -5.85 26.87 2.95
N GLY A 18 -4.62 26.47 2.61
CA GLY A 18 -3.73 25.70 3.49
C GLY A 18 -4.03 24.20 3.60
N ILE A 19 -4.91 23.66 2.76
CA ILE A 19 -5.23 22.22 2.72
C ILE A 19 -5.01 21.72 1.29
N HIS A 20 -4.03 20.83 1.17
CA HIS A 20 -3.61 20.27 -0.10
C HIS A 20 -3.93 18.77 -0.16
N PHE A 21 -4.55 18.36 -1.26
CA PHE A 21 -4.61 16.97 -1.65
C PHE A 21 -3.33 16.65 -2.42
N LEU A 22 -2.60 15.61 -2.01
CA LEU A 22 -1.35 15.21 -2.70
C LEU A 22 -1.59 14.53 -4.05
N GLY A 23 -2.83 14.10 -4.30
CA GLY A 23 -3.19 13.29 -5.47
C GLY A 23 -3.44 11.85 -5.09
N HIS A 24 -3.72 11.04 -6.10
CA HIS A 24 -4.09 9.65 -5.92
C HIS A 24 -2.93 8.75 -5.45
N TYR A 25 -1.77 8.95 -6.06
CA TYR A 25 -0.53 8.27 -5.76
C TYR A 25 0.65 9.14 -6.19
N GLY A 26 1.84 8.81 -5.69
CA GLY A 26 3.09 9.36 -6.21
C GLY A 26 4.08 9.69 -5.09
N VAL A 27 5.15 10.39 -5.47
CA VAL A 27 6.16 10.92 -4.56
C VAL A 27 6.25 12.44 -4.67
N ALA A 28 5.98 13.15 -3.57
CA ALA A 28 6.04 14.60 -3.49
C ALA A 28 7.14 15.10 -2.55
N LYS A 29 7.65 16.30 -2.81
CA LYS A 29 8.52 17.04 -1.89
C LYS A 29 7.70 18.00 -1.04
N VAL A 30 7.64 17.76 0.26
CA VAL A 30 6.89 18.60 1.21
C VAL A 30 7.83 19.06 2.31
N ALA A 31 8.08 20.37 2.39
CA ALA A 31 9.01 20.97 3.36
C ALA A 31 10.39 20.29 3.39
N GLY A 32 10.89 19.87 2.22
CA GLY A 32 12.18 19.18 2.07
C GLY A 32 12.15 17.66 2.30
N LEU A 33 11.03 17.10 2.76
CA LEU A 33 10.85 15.65 2.96
C LEU A 33 10.34 14.98 1.68
N SER A 34 10.83 13.77 1.40
CA SER A 34 10.21 12.88 0.40
C SER A 34 8.99 12.19 1.00
N VAL A 35 7.80 12.48 0.47
CA VAL A 35 6.53 11.89 0.90
C VAL A 35 5.96 11.03 -0.22
N ALA A 36 5.98 9.71 -0.04
CA ALA A 36 5.27 8.79 -0.93
C ALA A 36 3.85 8.59 -0.42
N PHE A 37 2.87 8.47 -1.31
CA PHE A 37 1.48 8.29 -0.92
C PHE A 37 0.72 7.37 -1.87
N LEU A 38 -0.25 6.64 -1.31
CA LEU A 38 -1.24 5.84 -2.05
C LEU A 38 -2.61 6.01 -1.38
N SER A 39 -3.53 6.64 -2.10
CA SER A 39 -4.94 6.74 -1.72
C SER A 39 -5.74 5.52 -2.18
N GLY A 40 -6.94 5.35 -1.63
CA GLY A 40 -7.88 4.34 -2.08
C GLY A 40 -7.82 3.02 -1.30
N ARG A 41 -8.43 1.98 -1.87
CA ARG A 41 -8.62 0.68 -1.25
C ARG A 41 -8.26 -0.46 -2.19
N TRP A 42 -7.81 -1.54 -1.61
CA TRP A 42 -7.58 -2.80 -2.30
C TRP A 42 -8.91 -3.47 -2.65
N ARG A 43 -8.95 -4.07 -3.85
CA ARG A 43 -10.02 -4.95 -4.29
C ARG A 43 -9.41 -6.19 -4.92
N GLU A 44 -9.70 -7.36 -4.35
CA GLU A 44 -8.98 -8.60 -4.69
C GLU A 44 -9.12 -9.02 -6.17
N ASP A 45 -10.28 -8.76 -6.76
CA ASP A 45 -10.59 -9.06 -8.17
C ASP A 45 -9.72 -8.29 -9.18
N LEU A 46 -9.17 -7.14 -8.81
CA LEU A 46 -8.24 -6.36 -9.65
C LEU A 46 -6.83 -6.96 -9.69
N PHE A 47 -6.48 -7.79 -8.70
CA PHE A 47 -5.13 -8.33 -8.52
C PHE A 47 -5.04 -9.85 -8.75
N SER A 48 -6.18 -10.55 -8.78
CA SER A 48 -6.26 -12.00 -9.01
C SER A 48 -5.76 -12.42 -10.40
N GLY A 49 -5.85 -11.55 -11.41
CA GLY A 49 -5.32 -11.79 -12.76
C GLY A 49 -3.81 -11.63 -12.91
N SER A 50 -3.10 -11.16 -11.89
CA SER A 50 -1.64 -11.00 -11.89
C SER A 50 -0.90 -12.22 -11.31
N ALA A 51 -1.62 -13.16 -10.70
CA ALA A 51 -1.06 -14.33 -10.04
C ALA A 51 -1.31 -15.60 -10.89
N ALA A 52 -0.54 -15.78 -11.95
CA ALA A 52 -0.32 -17.10 -12.56
C ALA A 52 0.93 -17.13 -13.44
N ALA A 53 2.09 -17.41 -12.84
CA ALA A 53 3.06 -18.25 -13.52
C ALA A 53 2.53 -19.70 -13.45
N PRO A 54 2.46 -20.45 -14.56
CA PRO A 54 1.92 -21.80 -14.55
C PRO A 54 2.97 -22.75 -13.97
N GLY A 55 2.79 -23.15 -12.71
CA GLY A 55 3.60 -24.22 -12.15
C GLY A 55 3.58 -24.26 -10.64
N GLU A 56 2.49 -24.80 -10.06
CA GLU A 56 2.55 -25.64 -8.86
C GLU A 56 1.15 -26.22 -8.59
N THR A 57 0.92 -27.43 -9.09
CA THR A 57 -0.24 -28.24 -8.74
C THR A 57 -0.06 -28.81 -7.33
N ALA A 58 -0.81 -28.29 -6.36
CA ALA A 58 -1.06 -29.00 -5.11
C ALA A 58 -2.18 -30.03 -5.32
N PRO A 59 -2.08 -31.27 -4.78
CA PRO A 59 -3.11 -32.28 -4.91
C PRO A 59 -4.14 -32.15 -3.79
N GLY A 60 -5.42 -32.07 -4.17
CA GLY A 60 -6.54 -32.17 -3.24
C GLY A 60 -7.46 -30.95 -3.27
N ALA A 61 -8.20 -30.77 -4.37
CA ALA A 61 -9.35 -29.87 -4.41
C ALA A 61 -10.57 -30.66 -4.89
N GLU A 62 -11.60 -30.66 -4.04
CA GLU A 62 -12.92 -31.22 -4.27
C GLU A 62 -13.55 -30.68 -5.56
N ALA A 63 -14.41 -31.49 -6.18
CA ALA A 63 -15.10 -31.18 -7.43
C ALA A 63 -16.12 -30.03 -7.26
N GLY A 64 -15.63 -28.81 -7.16
CA GLY A 64 -16.41 -27.58 -7.36
C GLY A 64 -16.65 -27.35 -8.84
N THR A 65 -17.87 -26.95 -9.21
CA THR A 65 -18.19 -26.46 -10.54
C THR A 65 -17.28 -25.28 -10.84
N GLY A 66 -16.44 -25.40 -11.87
CA GLY A 66 -15.52 -24.32 -12.25
C GLY A 66 -16.26 -23.04 -12.65
N PRO A 67 -15.53 -21.91 -12.74
CA PRO A 67 -16.12 -20.62 -13.10
C PRO A 67 -16.82 -20.69 -14.47
N SER A 68 -17.96 -20.02 -14.58
CA SER A 68 -18.71 -19.83 -15.82
C SER A 68 -17.87 -19.06 -16.84
N TRP A 69 -18.12 -19.28 -18.13
CA TRP A 69 -17.53 -18.50 -19.22
C TRP A 69 -17.79 -16.99 -19.09
N GLU A 70 -18.92 -16.59 -18.50
CA GLU A 70 -19.23 -15.19 -18.22
C GLU A 70 -18.32 -14.61 -17.12
N GLU A 71 -18.06 -15.38 -16.07
CA GLU A 71 -17.15 -15.01 -14.98
C GLU A 71 -15.71 -14.89 -15.48
N LEU A 72 -15.27 -15.82 -16.33
CA LEU A 72 -13.95 -15.77 -16.96
C LEU A 72 -13.78 -14.54 -17.84
N ARG A 73 -14.77 -14.20 -18.69
CA ARG A 73 -14.73 -12.99 -19.51
C ARG A 73 -14.75 -11.72 -18.67
N ALA A 74 -15.54 -11.69 -17.60
CA ALA A 74 -15.58 -10.55 -16.69
C ALA A 74 -14.23 -10.34 -15.98
N ALA A 75 -13.61 -11.43 -15.51
CA ALA A 75 -12.28 -11.39 -14.90
C ALA A 75 -11.21 -10.94 -15.89
N GLU A 76 -11.23 -11.43 -17.13
CA GLU A 76 -10.29 -11.01 -18.18
C GLU A 76 -10.43 -9.51 -18.50
N LYS A 77 -11.66 -9.04 -18.67
CA LYS A 77 -11.94 -7.61 -18.88
C LYS A 77 -11.46 -6.76 -17.70
N LEU A 78 -11.67 -7.23 -16.49
CA LEU A 78 -11.23 -6.51 -15.30
C LEU A 78 -9.71 -6.46 -15.17
N ALA A 79 -9.02 -7.56 -15.48
CA ALA A 79 -7.57 -7.60 -15.55
C ALA A 79 -7.02 -6.67 -16.64
N GLU A 80 -7.73 -6.54 -17.77
CA GLU A 80 -7.38 -5.57 -18.81
C GLU A 80 -7.52 -4.12 -18.31
N ILE A 81 -8.60 -3.80 -17.60
CA ILE A 81 -8.78 -2.49 -16.96
C ILE A 81 -7.64 -2.23 -15.96
N GLY A 82 -7.31 -3.21 -15.10
CA GLY A 82 -6.24 -3.09 -14.11
C GLY A 82 -4.84 -2.85 -14.70
N ARG A 83 -4.62 -3.17 -15.99
CA ARG A 83 -3.39 -2.90 -16.73
C ARG A 83 -3.37 -1.56 -17.45
N LYS A 84 -4.52 -0.91 -17.64
CA LYS A 84 -4.66 0.33 -18.44
C LYS A 84 -5.02 1.54 -17.60
N GLU A 85 -5.76 1.32 -16.52
CA GLU A 85 -6.24 2.37 -15.63
C GLU A 85 -5.52 2.28 -14.30
N LEU A 86 -5.21 3.43 -13.71
CA LEU A 86 -4.54 3.52 -12.40
C LEU A 86 -5.52 3.29 -11.26
N PHE A 87 -6.77 3.74 -11.44
CA PHE A 87 -7.83 3.64 -10.43
C PHE A 87 -9.14 3.27 -11.11
N VAL A 88 -9.95 2.46 -10.43
CA VAL A 88 -11.32 2.15 -10.82
C VAL A 88 -12.30 2.64 -9.75
N ASP A 89 -13.49 3.01 -10.20
CA ASP A 89 -14.58 3.52 -9.35
C ASP A 89 -14.16 4.70 -8.45
N GLY A 90 -13.12 5.44 -8.85
CA GLY A 90 -12.57 6.60 -8.14
C GLY A 90 -11.85 6.31 -6.82
N CYS A 91 -11.84 5.06 -6.33
CA CYS A 91 -11.28 4.77 -5.02
C CYS A 91 -10.54 3.43 -4.89
N HIS A 92 -10.52 2.58 -5.92
CA HIS A 92 -9.73 1.35 -5.89
C HIS A 92 -8.53 1.50 -6.81
N TYR A 93 -7.33 1.42 -6.23
CA TYR A 93 -6.10 1.42 -7.01
C TYR A 93 -5.91 0.06 -7.68
N THR A 94 -5.28 0.06 -8.86
CA THR A 94 -5.03 -1.14 -9.67
C THR A 94 -3.57 -1.60 -9.54
N PRO A 95 -3.22 -2.78 -10.08
CA PRO A 95 -1.80 -3.18 -10.20
C PRO A 95 -0.93 -2.14 -10.91
N LEU A 96 -1.47 -1.47 -11.95
CA LEU A 96 -0.74 -0.43 -12.65
C LEU A 96 -0.37 0.76 -11.74
N ALA A 97 -1.27 1.20 -10.85
CA ALA A 97 -0.94 2.28 -9.90
C ALA A 97 0.16 1.88 -8.91
N VAL A 98 0.15 0.62 -8.46
CA VAL A 98 1.20 0.08 -7.58
C VAL A 98 2.53 0.05 -8.33
N GLU A 99 2.56 -0.46 -9.56
CA GLU A 99 3.75 -0.48 -10.42
C GLU A 99 4.32 0.93 -10.62
N ARG A 100 3.49 1.90 -11.02
CA ARG A 100 3.94 3.29 -11.22
C ARG A 100 4.46 3.94 -9.95
N LEU A 101 3.83 3.68 -8.80
CA LEU A 101 4.32 4.19 -7.53
C LEU A 101 5.68 3.57 -7.15
N LEU A 102 5.87 2.27 -7.40
CA LEU A 102 7.14 1.60 -7.15
C LEU A 102 8.27 2.16 -8.04
N GLU A 103 7.98 2.47 -9.31
CA GLU A 103 8.90 3.18 -10.21
C GLU A 103 9.29 4.55 -9.62
N GLU A 104 8.32 5.39 -9.24
CA GLU A 104 8.61 6.71 -8.64
C GLU A 104 9.38 6.62 -7.32
N ILE A 105 9.12 5.60 -6.52
CA ILE A 105 9.87 5.33 -5.28
C ILE A 105 11.32 4.98 -5.61
N ALA A 106 11.56 4.14 -6.62
CA ALA A 106 12.89 3.74 -7.06
C ALA A 106 13.70 4.94 -7.61
N ASP A 107 13.03 5.86 -8.30
CA ASP A 107 13.64 7.08 -8.81
C ASP A 107 13.83 8.16 -7.72
N SER A 108 13.24 7.97 -6.54
CA SER A 108 13.41 8.87 -5.41
C SER A 108 14.76 8.62 -4.69
N ALA A 109 15.33 9.66 -4.07
CA ALA A 109 16.49 9.53 -3.17
C ALA A 109 16.15 8.86 -1.81
N GLY A 110 15.07 8.07 -1.76
CA GLY A 110 14.49 7.47 -0.57
C GLY A 110 13.27 8.22 -0.04
N VAL A 111 12.40 7.48 0.64
CA VAL A 111 11.14 7.96 1.20
C VAL A 111 11.31 8.28 2.69
N ASP A 112 10.95 9.49 3.12
CA ASP A 112 10.94 9.84 4.54
C ASP A 112 9.63 9.42 5.19
N LEU A 113 8.51 9.71 4.53
CA LEU A 113 7.16 9.42 5.00
C LEU A 113 6.39 8.68 3.91
N LEU A 114 5.81 7.53 4.26
CA LEU A 114 4.82 6.83 3.44
C LEU A 114 3.42 7.08 4.03
N LEU A 115 2.48 7.50 3.20
CA LEU A 115 1.09 7.72 3.55
C LEU A 115 0.20 6.75 2.78
N THR A 116 -0.47 5.83 3.47
CA THR A 116 -1.43 4.93 2.81
C THR A 116 -2.77 4.94 3.53
N SER A 117 -3.85 4.71 2.78
CA SER A 117 -5.15 4.53 3.42
C SER A 117 -5.19 3.20 4.20
N GLU A 118 -4.72 2.12 3.56
CA GLU A 118 -4.69 0.78 4.13
C GLU A 118 -3.39 0.49 4.89
N TRP A 119 -3.42 -0.58 5.68
CA TRP A 119 -2.30 -1.14 6.40
C TRP A 119 -1.52 -2.14 5.51
N PRO A 120 -0.21 -2.31 5.72
CA PRO A 120 0.51 -3.38 5.06
C PRO A 120 0.10 -4.75 5.64
N THR A 121 -0.27 -5.69 4.78
CA THR A 121 -0.48 -7.09 5.18
C THR A 121 0.74 -7.63 5.92
N GLY A 122 0.51 -8.38 7.00
CA GLY A 122 1.60 -8.95 7.80
C GLY A 122 2.31 -7.95 8.72
N CYS A 123 1.85 -6.71 8.83
CA CYS A 123 2.43 -5.69 9.72
C CYS A 123 2.55 -6.13 11.19
N LEU A 124 1.70 -7.04 11.67
CA LEU A 124 1.77 -7.58 13.03
C LEU A 124 2.85 -8.66 13.22
N ARG A 125 3.57 -9.07 12.18
CA ARG A 125 4.63 -10.08 12.28
C ARG A 125 5.75 -9.57 13.20
N GLY A 126 6.14 -10.40 14.16
CA GLY A 126 7.18 -10.08 15.15
C GLY A 126 6.74 -9.08 16.23
N VAL A 127 5.48 -8.64 16.25
CA VAL A 127 4.94 -7.76 17.30
C VAL A 127 4.48 -8.62 18.50
N PRO A 128 4.94 -8.33 19.74
CA PRO A 128 4.48 -9.02 20.94
C PRO A 128 2.96 -8.97 21.11
N LYS A 129 2.36 -9.99 21.75
CA LYS A 129 0.90 -10.09 21.87
C LYS A 129 0.31 -8.91 22.66
N GLU A 130 1.04 -8.46 23.67
CA GLU A 130 0.70 -7.36 24.57
C GLU A 130 0.57 -6.05 23.79
N ALA A 131 1.43 -5.84 22.78
CA ALA A 131 1.43 -4.65 21.95
C ALA A 131 0.31 -4.61 20.90
N ARG A 132 -0.47 -5.69 20.74
CA ARG A 132 -1.58 -5.81 19.78
C ARG A 132 -2.91 -6.20 20.43
N GLN A 133 -3.02 -6.09 21.75
CA GLN A 133 -4.21 -6.52 22.50
C GLN A 133 -5.45 -5.67 22.15
N ASP A 134 -5.26 -4.39 21.87
CA ASP A 134 -6.35 -3.43 21.60
C ASP A 134 -6.74 -3.36 20.11
N LEU A 135 -6.19 -4.24 19.27
CA LEU A 135 -6.45 -4.25 17.84
C LEU A 135 -7.59 -5.19 17.47
N ASP A 136 -8.59 -4.66 16.78
CA ASP A 136 -9.60 -5.47 16.12
C ASP A 136 -9.00 -6.18 14.89
N LYS A 137 -8.85 -7.51 15.01
CA LYS A 137 -8.33 -8.36 13.94
C LYS A 137 -9.19 -8.34 12.68
N ALA A 138 -10.52 -8.22 12.82
CA ALA A 138 -11.43 -8.19 11.68
C ALA A 138 -11.33 -6.85 10.94
N ALA A 139 -11.20 -5.73 11.66
CA ALA A 139 -10.91 -4.43 11.06
C ALA A 139 -9.57 -4.46 10.32
N LEU A 140 -8.52 -5.00 10.94
CA LEU A 140 -7.20 -5.13 10.30
C LEU A 140 -7.25 -5.96 9.03
N GLN A 141 -7.91 -7.11 9.04
CA GLN A 141 -8.04 -7.95 7.84
C GLN A 141 -8.72 -7.20 6.70
N ARG A 142 -9.77 -6.42 6.98
CA ARG A 142 -10.50 -5.64 5.97
C ARG A 142 -9.78 -4.37 5.52
N CYS A 143 -8.81 -3.88 6.28
CA CYS A 143 -8.10 -2.64 6.02
C CYS A 143 -6.62 -2.86 5.70
N SER A 144 -6.19 -4.10 5.47
CA SER A 144 -4.82 -4.44 5.10
C SER A 144 -4.76 -4.94 3.66
N SER A 145 -3.68 -4.60 2.96
CA SER A 145 -3.48 -5.05 1.59
C SER A 145 -2.04 -5.46 1.31
N GLN A 146 -1.91 -6.40 0.36
CA GLN A 146 -0.61 -6.92 -0.07
C GLN A 146 0.18 -5.87 -0.85
N ALA A 147 -0.47 -5.07 -1.69
CA ALA A 147 0.15 -3.95 -2.39
C ALA A 147 0.83 -2.96 -1.42
N VAL A 148 0.16 -2.60 -0.32
CA VAL A 148 0.77 -1.69 0.67
C VAL A 148 1.97 -2.35 1.38
N ALA A 149 1.95 -3.67 1.59
CA ALA A 149 3.10 -4.39 2.12
C ALA A 149 4.30 -4.34 1.16
N GLU A 150 4.07 -4.52 -0.14
CA GLU A 150 5.08 -4.41 -1.19
C GLU A 150 5.66 -2.99 -1.28
N ILE A 151 4.80 -1.97 -1.31
CA ILE A 151 5.22 -0.57 -1.33
C ILE A 151 6.03 -0.23 -0.08
N ALA A 152 5.59 -0.64 1.11
CA ALA A 152 6.30 -0.37 2.35
C ALA A 152 7.67 -1.06 2.41
N ALA A 153 7.79 -2.26 1.84
CA ALA A 153 9.05 -2.99 1.74
C ALA A 153 10.01 -2.34 0.74
N SER A 154 9.51 -1.87 -0.40
CA SER A 154 10.34 -1.18 -1.42
C SER A 154 10.76 0.22 -0.98
N ALA A 155 9.83 1.01 -0.41
CA ALA A 155 10.10 2.39 0.00
C ALA A 155 11.04 2.53 1.20
N GLU A 156 11.10 1.51 2.06
CA GLU A 156 11.78 1.53 3.36
C GLU A 156 11.69 2.90 4.06
N PRO A 157 10.44 3.37 4.32
CA PRO A 157 10.24 4.73 4.80
C PRO A 157 10.72 4.87 6.25
N LYS A 158 11.07 6.09 6.68
CA LYS A 158 11.39 6.32 8.10
C LYS A 158 10.12 6.26 8.95
N TYR A 159 9.01 6.73 8.38
CA TYR A 159 7.68 6.75 8.98
C TYR A 159 6.62 6.25 8.00
N HIS A 160 5.65 5.50 8.49
CA HIS A 160 4.50 5.05 7.70
C HIS A 160 3.21 5.38 8.46
N ALA A 161 2.43 6.33 7.94
CA ALA A 161 1.11 6.63 8.49
C ALA A 161 0.03 5.88 7.70
N VAL A 162 -0.87 5.20 8.43
CA VAL A 162 -1.97 4.42 7.85
C VAL A 162 -3.32 4.81 8.43
N GLY A 163 -4.41 4.57 7.72
CA GLY A 163 -5.77 4.91 8.16
C GLY A 163 -6.72 3.70 8.22
N LEU A 164 -8.01 3.99 7.95
CA LEU A 164 -9.14 3.08 7.71
C LEU A 164 -9.58 2.12 8.83
N ALA A 165 -8.67 1.65 9.68
CA ALA A 165 -8.98 0.73 10.78
C ALA A 165 -9.64 1.42 11.99
N SER A 166 -9.83 2.74 11.95
CA SER A 166 -10.47 3.54 13.01
C SER A 166 -9.87 3.34 14.40
N VAL A 167 -8.56 3.05 14.46
CA VAL A 167 -7.83 2.76 15.69
C VAL A 167 -6.50 3.50 15.68
N PHE A 168 -6.24 4.28 16.74
CA PHE A 168 -4.92 4.83 16.94
C PHE A 168 -4.00 3.75 17.49
N TRP A 169 -2.92 3.45 16.77
CA TRP A 169 -1.97 2.42 17.18
C TRP A 169 -0.56 2.74 16.71
N ARG A 170 0.44 2.38 17.50
CA ARG A 170 1.85 2.56 17.16
C ARG A 170 2.54 1.22 17.16
N ARG A 171 3.06 0.83 16.00
CA ARG A 171 3.84 -0.38 15.86
C ARG A 171 5.24 -0.16 16.47
N PRO A 172 5.80 -1.12 17.22
CA PRO A 172 7.24 -1.13 17.47
C PRO A 172 8.03 -1.00 16.15
N PRO A 173 9.17 -0.31 16.10
CA PRO A 173 9.91 -0.12 14.85
C PRO A 173 10.37 -1.45 14.23
N TRP A 174 10.45 -1.54 12.90
CA TRP A 174 11.16 -2.63 12.23
C TRP A 174 12.36 -2.10 11.46
N LYS A 175 13.40 -2.93 11.35
CA LYS A 175 14.62 -2.59 10.64
C LYS A 175 14.39 -2.61 9.13
N HIS A 176 15.03 -1.67 8.45
CA HIS A 176 15.24 -1.71 7.01
C HIS A 176 16.24 -2.82 6.66
N VAL A 177 16.20 -3.27 5.41
CA VAL A 177 17.05 -4.27 4.80
C VAL A 177 18.13 -3.60 3.95
N HIS A 178 17.79 -2.55 3.19
CA HIS A 178 18.67 -1.96 2.19
C HIS A 178 19.02 -0.49 2.46
N ARG A 179 18.16 0.22 3.20
CA ARG A 179 18.32 1.64 3.47
C ARG A 179 19.05 1.86 4.79
N GLY A 180 20.19 2.53 4.72
CA GLY A 180 21.04 2.79 5.88
C GLY A 180 22.20 3.72 5.58
N GLU A 181 23.06 3.86 6.59
CA GLU A 181 24.33 4.58 6.46
C GLU A 181 25.48 3.57 6.43
N VAL A 182 26.39 3.72 5.48
CA VAL A 182 27.62 2.92 5.48
C VAL A 182 28.60 3.51 6.48
N VAL A 183 28.96 2.71 7.48
CA VAL A 183 29.94 3.09 8.49
C VAL A 183 31.31 3.15 7.84
N GLN A 184 31.89 4.35 7.71
CA GLN A 184 33.13 4.56 6.97
C GLN A 184 34.31 3.70 7.47
N SER A 185 34.37 3.42 8.78
CA SER A 185 35.48 2.65 9.37
C SER A 185 35.39 1.14 9.15
N THR A 186 34.19 0.58 8.97
CA THR A 186 33.98 -0.88 8.86
C THR A 186 33.43 -1.31 7.50
N GLY A 187 32.90 -0.39 6.71
CA GLY A 187 32.15 -0.69 5.48
C GLY A 187 30.78 -1.34 5.75
N GLU A 188 30.37 -1.47 7.01
CA GLU A 188 29.10 -2.10 7.38
C GLU A 188 27.93 -1.15 7.10
N LEU A 189 26.88 -1.65 6.45
CA LEU A 189 25.63 -0.93 6.29
C LEU A 189 24.83 -0.95 7.60
N ARG A 190 24.68 0.20 8.25
CA ARG A 190 23.76 0.38 9.38
C ARG A 190 22.39 0.76 8.85
N CYS A 191 21.54 -0.25 8.70
CA CYS A 191 20.17 -0.05 8.25
C CYS A 191 19.35 0.79 9.23
N GLY A 192 18.47 1.62 8.67
CA GLY A 192 17.50 2.41 9.39
C GLY A 192 16.36 1.54 9.96
N ALA A 193 15.31 2.23 10.39
CA ALA A 193 14.09 1.58 10.83
C ALA A 193 12.87 2.39 10.43
N CYS A 194 11.78 1.69 10.12
CA CYS A 194 10.47 2.29 9.90
C CYS A 194 9.66 2.32 11.21
N ARG A 195 8.94 3.43 11.42
CA ARG A 195 7.99 3.63 12.51
C ARG A 195 6.60 3.81 11.91
N MET A 196 5.72 2.85 12.18
CA MET A 196 4.35 2.90 11.68
C MET A 196 3.39 3.43 12.75
N VAL A 197 2.52 4.34 12.34
CA VAL A 197 1.42 4.88 13.14
C VAL A 197 0.11 4.71 12.37
N ALA A 198 -0.87 4.14 13.04
CA ALA A 198 -2.23 4.13 12.56
C ALA A 198 -3.00 5.33 13.11
N LEU A 199 -3.70 6.01 12.22
CA LEU A 199 -4.56 7.13 12.54
C LEU A 199 -5.91 6.59 13.03
N GLY A 200 -6.36 7.08 14.18
CA GLY A 200 -7.65 6.74 14.77
C GLY A 200 -8.82 7.34 13.99
N ALA A 201 -10.03 7.09 14.48
CA ALA A 201 -11.19 7.86 14.03
C ALA A 201 -10.99 9.35 14.39
N ALA A 202 -11.36 10.24 13.46
CA ALA A 202 -11.48 11.68 13.69
C ALA A 202 -12.85 12.00 14.31
#